data_AF-A0A7Z0VTY0-F1
#
_entry.id   AF-A0A7Z0VTY0-F1
#
_cell.length_a   1.000
_cell.length_b   1.000
_cell.length_c   1.000
_cell.angle_alpha   90.00
_cell.angle_beta   90.00
_cell.angle_gamma   90.00
#
_symmetry.space_group_name_H-M   'P 1'
#
loop_
_entity.id
_entity.type
_entity.pdbx_description
1 polymer ?
#
loop_
_entity_poly.entity_id
_entity_poly.type
_entity_poly.pdbx_seq_one_letter_code
_entity_poly.pdbx_strand_id
1 'polypeptide(L)'
;MADLEFDRAAVGVSAKKDWTDSEEFGRIGAVARQISIVGIAKNLPEGPNEGVQSLRDAVRNYRDGMKDVIFEFSDACAVLGSGQEKAIANYDKTEAANGNLFIRDVREGIAVLSERLGG
;
A
#
# COMPACT_ATOMS: atom_id res chain seq x y z
N MET A 1 -10.01 -14.09 -28.51
CA MET A 1 -10.17 -14.02 -27.05
C MET A 1 -8.95 -13.29 -26.55
N ALA A 2 -9.11 -12.12 -25.92
CA ALA A 2 -7.97 -11.47 -25.29
C ALA A 2 -7.58 -12.29 -24.06
N ASP A 3 -6.29 -12.62 -23.92
CA ASP A 3 -5.75 -13.26 -22.72
C ASP A 3 -6.10 -12.39 -21.52
N LEU A 4 -7.00 -12.90 -20.67
CA LEU A 4 -7.26 -12.35 -19.36
C LEU A 4 -6.34 -13.06 -18.37
N GLU A 5 -5.03 -12.95 -18.59
CA GLU A 5 -4.01 -13.55 -17.74
C GLU A 5 -3.61 -12.55 -16.64
N PHE A 6 -3.37 -13.05 -15.44
CA PHE A 6 -2.94 -12.23 -14.32
C PHE A 6 -1.49 -11.76 -14.53
N ASP A 7 -1.28 -10.45 -14.70
CA ASP A 7 0.08 -9.89 -14.79
C ASP A 7 0.70 -9.72 -13.40
N ARG A 8 1.31 -10.80 -12.91
CA ARG A 8 2.06 -10.82 -11.66
C ARG A 8 3.13 -9.72 -11.59
N ALA A 9 3.84 -9.46 -12.68
CA ALA A 9 4.96 -8.53 -12.69
C ALA A 9 4.47 -7.09 -12.53
N ALA A 10 3.42 -6.71 -13.24
CA ALA A 10 2.79 -5.40 -13.11
C ALA A 10 2.25 -5.17 -11.70
N VAL A 11 1.52 -6.14 -11.13
CA VAL A 11 0.99 -6.02 -9.76
C VAL A 11 2.11 -5.99 -8.72
N GLY A 12 3.19 -6.75 -8.92
CA GLY A 12 4.35 -6.74 -8.04
C GLY A 12 5.13 -5.43 -8.07
N VAL A 13 5.21 -4.76 -9.23
CA VAL A 13 5.79 -3.41 -9.35
C VAL A 13 4.93 -2.39 -8.62
N SER A 14 3.60 -2.48 -8.78
CA SER A 14 2.64 -1.64 -8.06
C SER A 14 2.78 -1.80 -6.54
N ALA A 15 2.89 -3.03 -6.04
CA ALA A 15 2.96 -3.29 -4.60
C ALA A 15 4.22 -2.69 -3.97
N LYS A 16 5.36 -2.80 -4.66
CA LYS A 16 6.61 -2.18 -4.23
C LYS A 16 6.53 -0.65 -4.22
N LYS A 17 5.87 -0.07 -5.22
CA LYS A 17 5.63 1.36 -5.28
C LYS A 17 4.78 1.81 -4.08
N ASP A 18 3.69 1.11 -3.80
CA ASP A 18 2.80 1.45 -2.67
C ASP A 18 3.53 1.33 -1.32
N TRP A 19 4.41 0.34 -1.14
CA TRP A 19 5.27 0.26 0.05
C TRP A 19 6.26 1.43 0.16
N THR A 20 6.87 1.82 -0.96
CA THR A 20 7.80 2.95 -0.98
C THR A 20 7.09 4.26 -0.66
N ASP A 21 5.91 4.46 -1.24
CA ASP A 21 5.08 5.64 -0.99
C ASP A 21 4.62 5.67 0.47
N SER A 22 4.27 4.52 1.07
CA SER A 22 3.97 4.40 2.51
C SER A 22 5.14 4.86 3.38
N GLU A 23 6.34 4.35 3.13
CA GLU A 23 7.54 4.74 3.89
C GLU A 23 7.81 6.26 3.76
N GLU A 24 7.68 6.81 2.56
CA GLU A 24 7.95 8.22 2.31
C GLU A 24 6.92 9.12 3.03
N PHE A 25 5.63 8.78 2.98
CA PHE A 25 4.62 9.49 3.78
C PHE A 25 4.91 9.39 5.27
N GLY A 26 5.34 8.24 5.78
CA GLY A 26 5.76 8.08 7.17
C GLY A 26 6.92 9.02 7.56
N ARG A 27 7.92 9.17 6.69
CA ARG A 27 9.05 10.11 6.89
C ARG A 27 8.58 11.57 6.86
N ILE A 28 7.74 11.94 5.90
CA ILE A 28 7.17 13.30 5.80
C ILE A 28 6.34 13.62 7.05
N GLY A 29 5.52 12.68 7.53
CA GLY A 29 4.71 12.84 8.74
C GLY A 29 5.57 13.05 10.00
N ALA A 30 6.71 12.35 10.08
CA ALA A 30 7.69 12.54 11.17
C ALA A 30 8.29 13.96 11.15
N VAL A 31 8.61 14.51 9.97
CA VAL A 31 9.08 15.89 9.82
C VAL A 31 7.99 16.91 10.15
N ALA A 32 6.76 16.69 9.67
CA ALA A 32 5.62 17.57 9.95
C ALA A 32 5.36 17.73 11.46
N ARG A 33 5.59 16.67 12.23
CA ARG A 33 5.50 16.69 13.71
C ARG A 33 6.53 17.62 14.38
N GLN A 34 7.67 17.87 13.74
CA GLN A 34 8.76 18.67 14.29
C GLN A 34 8.58 20.18 14.08
N ILE A 35 7.56 20.60 13.31
CA ILE A 35 7.30 22.02 13.06
C ILE A 35 6.95 22.73 14.37
N SER A 36 7.81 23.69 14.75
CA SER A 36 7.67 24.49 15.97
C SER A 36 6.63 25.60 15.78
N ILE A 37 5.66 25.65 16.69
CA ILE A 37 4.59 26.67 16.69
C ILE A 37 5.01 27.93 17.45
N VAL A 38 5.89 27.79 18.45
CA VAL A 38 6.25 28.88 19.39
C VAL A 38 6.95 30.03 18.68
N GLY A 39 7.69 29.75 17.60
CA GLY A 39 8.42 30.76 16.84
C GLY A 39 7.59 31.56 15.84
N ILE A 40 6.37 31.13 15.53
CA ILE A 40 5.60 31.61 14.37
C ILE A 40 5.01 33.00 14.61
N ALA A 41 4.65 33.30 15.84
CA ALA A 41 4.12 34.60 16.22
C ALA A 41 4.76 35.02 17.55
N LYS A 42 5.19 36.27 17.64
CA LYS A 42 5.78 36.86 18.87
C LYS A 42 4.74 37.72 19.55
N ASN A 43 4.78 37.73 20.88
CA ASN A 43 3.94 38.65 21.63
C ASN A 43 4.43 40.08 21.37
N LEU A 44 3.49 41.01 21.24
CA LEU A 44 3.75 42.44 21.28
C LEU A 44 4.22 42.83 22.69
N PRO A 45 5.06 43.88 22.82
CA PRO A 45 5.56 44.35 24.11
C PRO A 45 4.44 44.75 25.09
N GLU A 46 3.31 45.24 24.56
CA GLU A 46 2.13 45.64 25.31
C GLU A 46 0.85 45.18 24.61
N GLY A 47 -0.23 45.03 25.38
CA GLY A 47 -1.56 44.65 24.89
C GLY A 47 -1.95 43.17 25.11
N PRO A 48 -3.20 42.81 24.76
CA PRO A 48 -3.80 41.53 25.16
C PRO A 48 -3.22 40.31 24.45
N ASN A 49 -2.48 40.46 23.35
CA ASN A 49 -1.84 39.38 22.59
C ASN A 49 -2.78 38.23 22.12
N GLU A 50 -4.10 38.39 22.21
CA GLU A 50 -5.10 37.37 21.84
C GLU A 50 -4.96 36.92 20.39
N GLY A 51 -4.73 37.85 19.45
CA GLY A 51 -4.50 37.51 18.04
C GLY A 51 -3.23 36.65 17.81
N VAL A 52 -2.18 36.88 18.61
CA VAL A 52 -0.95 36.08 18.57
C VAL A 52 -1.23 34.66 19.03
N GLN A 53 -2.03 34.50 20.08
CA GLN A 53 -2.44 33.20 20.59
C GLN A 53 -3.34 32.46 19.59
N SER A 54 -4.35 33.14 19.05
CA SER A 54 -5.23 32.59 18.01
C SER A 54 -4.47 32.11 16.77
N LEU A 55 -3.44 32.86 16.34
CA LEU A 55 -2.59 32.44 15.22
C LEU A 55 -1.77 31.19 15.56
N ARG A 56 -1.19 31.11 16.75
CA ARG A 56 -0.45 29.90 17.19
C ARG A 56 -1.38 28.69 17.25
N ASP A 57 -2.59 28.84 17.76
CA ASP A 57 -3.56 27.74 17.86
C ASP A 57 -4.08 27.32 16.49
N ALA A 58 -4.33 28.26 15.58
CA ALA A 58 -4.70 27.94 14.19
C ALA A 58 -3.60 27.14 13.48
N VAL A 59 -2.33 27.54 13.64
CA VAL A 59 -1.20 26.80 13.05
C VAL A 59 -0.99 25.45 13.71
N ARG A 60 -1.22 25.34 15.03
CA ARG A 60 -1.22 24.04 15.72
C ARG A 60 -2.23 23.08 15.09
N ASN A 61 -3.46 23.53 14.93
CA ASN A 61 -4.54 22.73 14.35
C ASN A 61 -4.22 22.32 12.91
N TYR A 62 -3.69 23.25 12.11
CA TYR A 62 -3.25 22.94 10.75
C TYR A 62 -2.14 21.89 10.71
N ARG A 63 -1.08 22.08 11.52
CA ARG A 63 0.04 21.13 11.60
C ARG A 63 -0.44 19.75 12.02
N ASP A 64 -1.25 19.67 13.08
CA ASP A 64 -1.73 18.41 13.62
C ASP A 64 -2.65 17.69 12.63
N GLY A 65 -3.58 18.42 12.00
CA GLY A 65 -4.43 17.86 10.96
C GLY A 65 -3.66 17.41 9.72
N MET A 66 -2.68 18.19 9.24
CA MET A 66 -1.85 17.80 8.10
C MET A 66 -1.00 16.57 8.42
N LYS A 67 -0.43 16.51 9.63
CA LYS A 67 0.31 15.35 10.12
C LYS A 67 -0.58 14.11 10.15
N ASP A 68 -1.81 14.21 10.65
CA ASP A 68 -2.76 13.10 10.67
C ASP A 68 -3.09 12.64 9.23
N VAL A 69 -3.41 13.56 8.32
CA VAL A 69 -3.67 13.24 6.91
C VAL A 69 -2.49 12.52 6.26
N ILE A 70 -1.25 12.97 6.49
CA ILE A 70 -0.06 12.31 5.95
C ILE A 70 0.07 10.87 6.46
N PHE A 71 -0.19 10.62 7.76
CA PHE A 71 -0.15 9.27 8.31
C PHE A 71 -1.26 8.38 7.74
N GLU A 72 -2.46 8.92 7.49
CA GLU A 72 -3.52 8.17 6.83
C GLU A 72 -3.14 7.75 5.40
N PHE A 73 -2.43 8.61 4.65
CA PHE A 73 -1.89 8.23 3.34
C PHE A 73 -0.82 7.14 3.46
N SER A 74 0.07 7.23 4.46
CA SER A 74 1.05 6.18 4.75
C SER A 74 0.37 4.82 4.99
N ASP A 75 -0.66 4.81 5.84
CA ASP A 75 -1.41 3.60 6.18
C ASP A 75 -2.19 3.05 4.98
N ALA A 76 -2.83 3.92 4.20
CA ALA A 76 -3.53 3.53 2.97
C ALA A 76 -2.59 2.86 1.95
N CYS A 77 -1.40 3.44 1.74
CA CYS A 77 -0.38 2.86 0.88
C CYS A 77 0.12 1.49 1.39
N ALA A 78 0.29 1.32 2.70
CA ALA A 78 0.63 0.01 3.29
C ALA A 78 -0.49 -1.04 3.09
N VAL A 79 -1.75 -0.63 3.24
CA VAL A 79 -2.91 -1.50 2.98
C VAL A 79 -2.97 -1.91 1.51
N LEU A 80 -2.73 -1.00 0.58
CA LEU A 80 -2.70 -1.29 -0.86
C LEU A 80 -1.57 -2.25 -1.23
N GLY A 81 -0.34 -1.96 -0.79
CA GLY A 81 0.82 -2.80 -1.06
C GLY A 81 0.63 -4.22 -0.52
N SER A 82 0.18 -4.36 0.73
CA SER A 82 -0.07 -5.68 1.33
C SER A 82 -1.27 -6.42 0.69
N GLY A 83 -2.29 -5.71 0.22
CA GLY A 83 -3.42 -6.28 -0.50
C GLY A 83 -3.00 -6.87 -1.85
N GLN A 84 -2.16 -6.16 -2.59
CA GLN A 84 -1.60 -6.61 -3.86
C GLN A 84 -0.67 -7.82 -3.68
N GLU A 85 0.17 -7.85 -2.64
CA GLU A 85 0.98 -9.03 -2.30
C GLU A 85 0.13 -10.26 -2.01
N LYS A 86 -0.95 -10.09 -1.23
CA LYS A 86 -1.91 -11.18 -0.97
C LYS A 86 -2.58 -11.66 -2.26
N ALA A 87 -2.95 -10.74 -3.16
CA ALA A 87 -3.54 -11.09 -4.44
C ALA A 87 -2.55 -11.93 -5.27
N ILE A 88 -1.30 -11.48 -5.41
CA ILE A 88 -0.23 -12.24 -6.10
C ILE A 88 -0.13 -13.65 -5.52
N ALA A 89 -0.02 -13.79 -4.20
CA ALA A 89 0.11 -15.10 -3.56
C ALA A 89 -1.10 -16.01 -3.79
N ASN A 90 -2.31 -15.46 -3.91
CA ASN A 90 -3.52 -16.23 -4.18
C ASN A 90 -3.60 -16.69 -5.64
N TYR A 91 -3.24 -15.83 -6.59
CA TYR A 91 -3.17 -16.18 -8.01
C TYR A 91 -2.09 -17.26 -8.25
N ASP A 92 -0.89 -17.08 -7.69
CA ASP A 92 0.18 -18.09 -7.76
C ASP A 92 -0.26 -19.48 -7.29
N LYS A 93 -0.97 -19.53 -6.16
CA LYS A 93 -1.49 -20.79 -5.60
C LYS A 93 -2.53 -21.42 -6.52
N THR A 94 -3.39 -20.60 -7.11
CA THR A 94 -4.45 -21.06 -8.03
C THR A 94 -3.84 -21.61 -9.32
N GLU A 95 -2.87 -20.91 -9.90
CA GLU A 95 -2.15 -21.34 -11.10
C GLU A 95 -1.37 -22.65 -10.85
N ALA A 96 -0.67 -22.75 -9.73
CA ALA A 96 0.04 -23.98 -9.36
C ALA A 96 -0.92 -25.17 -9.16
N ALA A 97 -2.06 -24.94 -8.50
CA ALA A 97 -3.08 -25.97 -8.31
C ALA A 97 -3.66 -26.43 -9.66
N ASN A 98 -4.04 -25.50 -10.53
CA ASN A 98 -4.58 -25.81 -11.86
C ASN A 98 -3.56 -26.52 -12.75
N GLY A 99 -2.28 -26.10 -12.72
CA GLY A 99 -1.21 -26.76 -13.45
C GLY A 99 -1.00 -28.21 -12.99
N ASN A 100 -1.04 -28.46 -11.68
CA ASN A 100 -0.94 -29.82 -11.14
C ASN A 100 -2.12 -30.70 -11.53
N LEU A 101 -3.35 -30.15 -11.51
CA LEU A 101 -4.54 -30.87 -11.97
C LEU A 101 -4.43 -31.22 -13.46
N PHE A 102 -4.02 -30.27 -14.30
CA PHE A 102 -3.83 -30.50 -15.73
C PHE A 102 -2.80 -31.60 -16.00
N ILE A 103 -1.64 -31.56 -15.34
CA ILE A 103 -0.60 -32.59 -15.50
C ILE A 103 -1.12 -33.96 -15.06
N ARG A 104 -1.87 -34.02 -13.96
CA ARG A 104 -2.48 -35.27 -13.49
C ARG A 104 -3.47 -35.82 -14.51
N ASP A 105 -4.39 -35.00 -14.98
CA ASP A 105 -5.44 -35.41 -15.90
C ASP A 105 -4.84 -35.88 -17.26
N VAL A 106 -3.78 -35.21 -17.73
CA VAL A 106 -3.01 -35.67 -18.91
C VAL A 106 -2.34 -37.02 -18.65
N ARG A 107 -1.73 -37.22 -17.48
CA ARG A 107 -1.09 -38.49 -17.12
C ARG A 107 -2.10 -39.64 -17.05
N GLU A 108 -3.26 -39.40 -16.43
CA GLU A 108 -4.35 -40.37 -16.36
C GLU A 108 -4.90 -40.69 -17.76
N GLY A 109 -5.10 -39.67 -18.61
CA GLY A 109 -5.52 -39.87 -19.99
C GLY A 109 -4.54 -40.72 -20.81
N ILE A 110 -3.23 -40.49 -20.66
CA ILE A 110 -2.19 -41.30 -21.31
C ILE A 110 -2.23 -42.74 -20.79
N ALA A 111 -2.40 -42.96 -19.48
CA ALA A 111 -2.48 -44.31 -18.92
C ALA A 111 -3.69 -45.08 -19.48
N VAL A 112 -4.86 -44.45 -19.54
CA VAL A 112 -6.07 -45.06 -20.13
C VAL A 112 -5.88 -45.38 -21.62
N LEU A 113 -5.22 -44.49 -22.38
CA LEU A 113 -4.92 -44.75 -23.79
C LEU A 113 -3.92 -45.91 -23.96
N SER A 114 -2.91 -46.00 -23.11
CA SER A 114 -1.94 -47.09 -23.11
C SER A 114 -2.59 -48.45 -22.82
N GLU A 115 -3.54 -48.51 -21.88
CA GLU A 115 -4.31 -49.73 -21.63
C GLU A 115 -5.22 -50.10 -22.80
N ARG A 116 -5.83 -49.11 -23.46
CA ARG A 116 -6.73 -49.34 -24.61
C ARG A 116 -6.02 -49.75 -25.88
N LEU A 117 -4.80 -49.30 -26.09
CA LEU A 117 -4.00 -49.66 -27.27
C LEU A 117 -3.32 -51.02 -27.11
N GLY A 118 -3.38 -51.62 -25.92
CA GLY A 118 -2.58 -52.79 -25.55
C GLY A 118 -1.11 -52.39 -25.48
N GLY A 119 -0.48 -52.53 -24.32
CA GLY A 119 0.97 -52.38 -24.22
C GLY A 119 1.72 -53.20 -25.26
#